data_AF-A0A1C5XS62-F1
#
_entry.id   AF-A0A1C5XS62-F1
#
_cell.length_a   1.000
_cell.length_b   1.000
_cell.length_c   1.000
_cell.angle_alpha   90.00
_cell.angle_beta   90.00
_cell.angle_gamma   90.00
#
_symmetry.space_group_name_H-M   'P 1'
#
loop_
_entity.id
_entity.type
_entity.pdbx_description
1 polymer ?
#
loop_
_entity_poly.entity_id
_entity_poly.type
_entity_poly.pdbx_seq_one_letter_code
_entity_poly.pdbx_strand_id
1 'polypeptide(L)' 'MKNIFKKDAPDKSQLLYDIDKTKNALDTAYSNFENVVDPDLIDCYIYEVNAVQKRYKFLLDQARRLELQEL' A
#
# COMPACT_ATOMS: atom_id res chain seq x y z
N MET A 1 -6.05 -27.75 23.36
CA MET A 1 -5.02 -27.32 22.39
C MET A 1 -5.69 -26.41 21.37
N LYS A 2 -5.42 -25.10 21.39
CA LYS A 2 -5.97 -24.16 20.41
C LYS A 2 -5.10 -24.24 19.15
N ASN A 3 -5.72 -24.45 17.99
CA ASN A 3 -5.02 -24.62 16.71
C ASN A 3 -4.47 -23.25 16.26
N ILE A 4 -3.15 -23.07 16.31
CA ILE A 4 -2.43 -21.78 16.14
C ILE A 4 -2.25 -21.40 14.65
N PHE A 5 -2.76 -22.22 13.71
CA PHE A 5 -2.44 -22.10 12.27
C PHE A 5 -3.66 -22.01 11.34
N LYS A 6 -4.77 -21.40 11.77
CA LYS A 6 -5.69 -20.85 10.76
C LYS A 6 -5.08 -19.54 10.26
N LYS A 7 -4.30 -19.65 9.19
CA LYS A 7 -3.98 -18.51 8.33
C LYS A 7 -5.28 -18.13 7.64
N ASP A 8 -6.07 -17.30 8.32
CA ASP A 8 -7.29 -16.75 7.74
C ASP A 8 -6.88 -16.05 6.44
N ALA A 9 -7.53 -16.42 5.33
CA ALA A 9 -7.30 -15.77 4.05
C ALA A 9 -7.42 -14.25 4.25
N PRO A 10 -6.58 -13.43 3.58
CA PRO A 10 -6.68 -11.98 3.73
C PRO A 10 -8.12 -11.55 3.44
N ASP A 11 -8.76 -10.92 4.42
CA ASP A 11 -10.12 -10.40 4.29
C ASP A 11 -10.11 -9.41 3.11
N LYS A 12 -10.86 -9.76 2.05
CA LYS A 12 -10.98 -8.96 0.83
C LYS A 12 -11.40 -7.51 1.16
N SER A 13 -12.24 -7.33 2.18
CA SER A 13 -12.68 -6.02 2.66
C SER A 13 -11.52 -5.21 3.25
N GLN A 14 -10.71 -5.86 4.09
CA GLN A 14 -9.51 -5.24 4.67
C GLN A 14 -8.47 -4.90 3.59
N LEU A 15 -8.28 -5.79 2.61
CA LEU A 15 -7.37 -5.54 1.50
C LEU A 15 -7.81 -4.33 0.66
N LEU A 16 -9.09 -4.24 0.31
CA LEU A 16 -9.64 -3.10 -0.42
C LEU A 16 -9.51 -1.80 0.38
N TYR A 17 -9.78 -1.84 1.70
CA TYR A 17 -9.57 -0.71 2.59
C TYR A 17 -8.10 -0.27 2.61
N ASP A 18 -7.16 -1.21 2.71
CA ASP A 18 -5.74 -0.91 2.72
C ASP A 18 -5.24 -0.35 1.37
N ILE A 19 -5.82 -0.79 0.26
CA ILE A 19 -5.56 -0.24 -1.08
C ILE A 19 -5.99 1.22 -1.15
N ASP A 20 -7.23 1.52 -0.75
CA ASP A 20 -7.76 2.89 -0.76
C ASP A 20 -6.96 3.83 0.16
N LYS A 21 -6.68 3.37 1.38
CA LYS A 21 -5.83 4.10 2.32
C LYS A 21 -4.43 4.37 1.77
N THR A 22 -3.82 3.38 1.10
CA THR A 22 -2.48 3.53 0.51
C THR A 22 -2.51 4.47 -0.70
N LYS A 23 -3.60 4.49 -1.48
CA LYS A 23 -3.79 5.44 -2.56
C LYS A 23 -3.86 6.88 -2.04
N ASN A 24 -4.66 7.13 -1.01
CA ASN A 24 -4.74 8.47 -0.38
C ASN A 24 -3.37 8.93 0.18
N ALA A 25 -2.61 8.01 0.78
CA ALA A 25 -1.25 8.30 1.25
C ALA A 25 -0.31 8.62 0.08
N LEU A 26 -0.46 7.95 -1.06
CA LEU A 26 0.34 8.18 -2.25
C LEU A 26 0.06 9.56 -2.84
N ASP A 27 -1.22 9.93 -2.96
CA ASP A 27 -1.65 11.25 -3.45
C ASP A 27 -1.11 12.37 -2.53
N THR A 28 -1.12 12.12 -1.21
CA THR A 28 -0.53 13.04 -0.22
C THR A 28 0.98 13.18 -0.38
N ALA A 29 1.70 12.06 -0.51
CA ALA A 29 3.16 12.06 -0.68
C ALA A 29 3.58 12.76 -1.98
N TYR A 30 2.84 12.55 -3.08
CA TYR A 30 3.04 13.28 -4.32
C TYR A 30 2.79 14.78 -4.17
N SER A 31 1.69 15.16 -3.53
CA SER A 31 1.38 16.59 -3.28
C SER A 31 2.48 17.26 -2.46
N ASN A 32 3.01 16.58 -1.44
CA ASN A 32 4.11 17.10 -0.64
C ASN A 32 5.42 17.21 -1.44
N PHE A 33 5.73 16.20 -2.25
CA PHE A 33 6.91 16.19 -3.11
C PHE A 33 6.89 17.32 -4.15
N GLU A 34 5.74 17.61 -4.75
CA GLU A 34 5.60 18.68 -5.74
C GLU A 34 5.78 20.09 -5.15
N ASN A 35 5.44 20.26 -3.87
CA ASN A 35 5.47 21.57 -3.21
C ASN A 35 6.71 21.82 -2.34
N VAL A 36 7.56 20.81 -2.14
CA VAL A 36 8.77 20.94 -1.32
C VAL A 36 9.88 21.64 -2.10
N VAL A 37 10.52 22.62 -1.47
CA VAL A 37 11.66 23.37 -2.03
C VAL A 37 12.95 23.20 -1.22
N ASP A 38 12.84 22.58 -0.06
CA ASP A 38 13.97 22.27 0.81
C ASP A 38 14.72 21.03 0.24
N PRO A 39 16.00 21.16 -0.14
CA PRO A 39 16.78 20.06 -0.73
C PRO A 39 16.87 18.81 0.16
N ASP A 40 16.97 18.95 1.48
CA ASP A 40 17.08 17.80 2.38
C ASP A 40 15.75 17.05 2.48
N LEU A 41 14.63 17.78 2.37
CA LEU A 41 13.29 17.19 2.39
C LEU A 41 12.91 16.58 1.04
N ILE A 42 13.45 17.06 -0.08
CA ILE A 42 13.25 16.46 -1.41
C ILE A 42 13.63 14.98 -1.37
N ASP A 43 14.80 14.65 -0.83
CA ASP A 43 15.25 13.26 -0.72
C ASP A 43 14.33 12.44 0.18
N CYS A 44 13.89 12.99 1.32
CA CYS A 44 12.91 12.32 2.18
C CYS A 44 11.62 11.96 1.44
N TYR A 45 11.08 12.89 0.65
CA TYR A 45 9.87 12.67 -0.12
C TYR A 45 10.07 11.70 -1.30
N ILE A 46 11.25 11.68 -1.92
CA ILE A 46 11.60 10.64 -2.92
C ILE A 46 11.51 9.25 -2.28
N TYR A 47 12.08 9.06 -1.09
CA TYR A 47 12.00 7.78 -0.38
C TYR A 47 10.57 7.45 0.06
N GLU A 48 9.81 8.43 0.54
CA GLU A 48 8.42 8.27 0.94
C GLU A 48 7.54 7.82 -0.23
N VAL A 49 7.56 8.56 -1.34
CA VAL A 49 6.81 8.23 -2.56
C VAL A 49 7.16 6.81 -3.03
N ASN A 50 8.44 6.47 -3.12
CA ASN A 50 8.88 5.14 -3.51
C ASN A 50 8.38 4.03 -2.56
N ALA A 51 8.38 4.28 -1.25
CA ALA A 51 7.91 3.32 -0.26
C ALA A 51 6.40 3.09 -0.39
N VAL A 52 5.61 4.16 -0.52
CA VAL A 52 4.15 4.08 -0.66
C VAL A 52 3.77 3.43 -2.00
N GLN A 53 4.46 3.75 -3.10
CA GLN A 53 4.27 3.08 -4.39
C GLN A 53 4.52 1.57 -4.32
N LYS A 54 5.62 1.14 -3.67
CA LYS A 54 5.92 -0.28 -3.48
C LYS A 54 4.83 -0.99 -2.69
N ARG A 55 4.34 -0.36 -1.62
CA ARG A 55 3.20 -0.87 -0.83
C ARG A 55 1.94 -0.98 -1.69
N TYR A 56 1.61 0.05 -2.47
CA TYR A 56 0.43 0.05 -3.34
C TYR A 56 0.49 -1.09 -4.37
N LYS A 57 1.63 -1.24 -5.06
CA LYS A 57 1.86 -2.33 -6.02
C LYS A 57 1.68 -3.71 -5.37
N PHE A 58 2.26 -3.90 -4.18
CA PHE A 58 2.12 -5.15 -3.44
C PHE A 58 0.66 -5.49 -3.09
N LEU A 59 -0.13 -4.50 -2.65
CA LEU A 59 -1.54 -4.70 -2.34
C LEU A 59 -2.37 -5.03 -3.59
N LEU A 60 -2.10 -4.37 -4.72
CA LEU A 60 -2.75 -4.69 -6.00
C LEU A 60 -2.41 -6.10 -6.48
N ASP A 61 -1.15 -6.53 -6.31
CA ASP A 61 -0.74 -7.89 -6.67
C ASP A 61 -1.40 -8.94 -5.76
N GLN A 62 -1.65 -8.62 -4.48
CA GLN A 62 -2.45 -9.48 -3.60
C GLN A 62 -3.92 -9.55 -4.04
N ALA A 63 -4.53 -8.42 -4.43
CA ALA A 63 -5.92 -8.39 -4.90
C ALA A 63 -6.09 -9.25 -6.15
N ARG A 64 -5.17 -9.12 -7.12
CA ARG A 64 -5.15 -9.96 -8.33
C ARG A 64 -5.03 -11.45 -8.00
N ARG A 65 -4.23 -11.82 -7.00
CA ARG A 65 -4.09 -13.22 -6.58
C ARG A 65 -5.37 -13.77 -5.95
N LEU A 66 -6.09 -12.95 -5.17
CA LEU A 66 -7.38 -13.34 -4.61
C LEU A 66 -8.44 -13.53 -5.71
N GLU A 67 -8.53 -12.60 -6.67
CA GLU A 67 -9.44 -12.72 -7.82
C GLU A 67 -9.17 -14.01 -8.63
N LEU A 68 -7.90 -14.36 -8.85
CA LEU A 68 -7.52 -15.59 -9.56
C LEU A 68 -7.79 -16.89 -8.78
N GLN A 69 -7.93 -16.82 -7.45
CA GLN A 69 -8.26 -17.98 -6.59
C GLN A 69 -9.77 -18.23 -6.49
N GLU A 70 -10.60 -17.24 -6.84
CA GLU A 70 -12.06 -17.34 -6.85
C GLU A 70 -12.62 -17.91 -8.18
N LEU A 71 -11.77 -18.12 -9.19
CA LEU A 71 -12.08 -18.73 -10.50
C LEU A 71 -11.86 -20.25 -10.50
#